data_AF-A0A9E5KRV5-F1
#
_entry.id   AF-A0A9E5KRV5-F1
#
_cell.length_a   1.000
_cell.length_b   1.000
_cell.length_c   1.000
_cell.angle_alpha   90.00
_cell.angle_beta   90.00
_cell.angle_gamma   90.00
#
_symmetry.space_group_name_H-M   'P 1'
#
loop_
_entity.id
_entity.type
_entity.pdbx_description
1 polymer ?
#
loop_
_entity_poly.entity_id
_entity_poly.type
_entity_poly.pdbx_seq_one_letter_code
_entity_poly.pdbx_strand_id
1 'polypeptide(L)'
;MMYPYYKADLDAERITRESAQELLDCIWVKLNDLNKCRDAASAEGFAGYSLFQNLIVGGQNAEGLDVTNDLSFMCITASKHVFLPMPSLSIRVWNGSPQDLLLHAADLTRTGIGLPAYYNDEIIIPSMMNRGIPLQEARNYCIIGCVEPQVPGKTDGWHDAAFYNMCRPLELVFSNGYSRGEKISIQTGEVESFRTFEQFYDAYKAQMNYQLSLLVNADNAIDVAHSKKCPLAFLSCMVDDCVSRGKTVQEGGAVYNFTGPQGFGIANMADALYAIKTLVFEQHKFTLTELKKVLSLNYGKGFDAKSAAELAGQVVGELQAQGKQVTENELAQVIKNILTMQLSDEDKALCERIYTLIDEAPKFGNDIEEVDALARDAAYTYTKPLENFKNPRGGQYQAGLYPVSANVPLGAQTGATPDARLAHMPVADGVSPSAGRDTHGPTAACNSVAKLDHGIASNGTLFNQKFHPSALSGTQGLVKFVALIRSFLDQKGMHMQFNVVSRDTLIEAQKNPEKFKHLVVRVAGYSALFTTLSRSLQDDIIRRTEQGF
;
A
#
# COMPACT_ATOMS: atom_id res chain seq x y z
N MET A 1 2.90 25.80 12.66
CA MET A 1 3.35 25.78 14.08
C MET A 1 4.72 26.43 14.32
N MET A 2 5.80 26.04 13.61
CA MET A 2 7.16 26.56 13.90
C MET A 2 7.46 27.97 13.36
N TYR A 3 6.77 28.40 12.32
CA TYR A 3 7.07 29.65 11.60
C TYR A 3 7.05 30.92 12.46
N PRO A 4 6.11 31.13 13.41
CA PRO A 4 6.11 32.32 14.27
C PRO A 4 7.41 32.48 15.08
N TYR A 5 7.98 31.38 15.60
CA TYR A 5 9.23 31.41 16.37
C TYR A 5 10.42 31.78 15.48
N TYR A 6 10.54 31.11 14.33
CA TYR A 6 11.57 31.40 13.33
C TYR A 6 11.52 32.86 12.89
N LYS A 7 10.32 33.37 12.54
CA LYS A 7 10.15 34.75 12.08
C LYS A 7 10.51 35.75 13.18
N ALA A 8 10.06 35.51 14.41
CA ALA A 8 10.35 36.38 15.55
C ALA A 8 11.84 36.42 15.91
N ASP A 9 12.56 35.31 15.77
CA ASP A 9 14.01 35.25 16.00
C ASP A 9 14.80 35.90 14.86
N LEU A 10 14.38 35.70 13.62
CA LEU A 10 15.00 36.32 12.46
C LEU A 10 14.84 37.84 12.48
N ASP A 11 13.64 38.35 12.78
CA ASP A 11 13.35 39.79 12.85
C ASP A 11 14.08 40.49 14.00
N ALA A 12 14.35 39.75 15.08
CA ALA A 12 15.10 40.24 16.23
C ALA A 12 16.61 39.97 16.12
N GLU A 13 17.08 39.50 14.95
CA GLU A 13 18.49 39.17 14.68
C GLU A 13 19.10 38.20 15.71
N ARG A 14 18.27 37.36 16.35
CA ARG A 14 18.71 36.31 17.30
C ARG A 14 19.27 35.08 16.58
N ILE A 15 18.87 34.88 15.33
CA ILE A 15 19.28 33.78 14.48
C ILE A 15 19.46 34.27 13.05
N THR A 16 20.33 33.62 12.27
CA THR A 16 20.41 33.82 10.82
C THR A 16 19.67 32.71 10.09
N ARG A 17 19.41 32.87 8.79
CA ARG A 17 18.79 31.81 8.00
C ARG A 17 19.65 30.54 7.99
N GLU A 18 20.97 30.71 7.94
CA GLU A 18 21.95 29.62 7.91
C GLU A 18 21.97 28.84 9.23
N SER A 19 22.01 29.53 10.37
CA SER A 19 21.97 28.85 11.67
C SER A 19 20.61 28.23 11.96
N ALA A 20 19.52 28.83 11.47
CA ALA A 20 18.19 28.21 11.51
C ALA A 20 18.13 26.93 10.65
N GLN A 21 18.75 26.94 9.47
CA GLN A 21 18.84 25.76 8.60
C GLN A 21 19.67 24.65 9.27
N GLU A 22 20.80 24.99 9.90
CA GLU A 22 21.63 24.00 10.62
C GLU A 22 20.84 23.33 11.76
N LEU A 23 20.09 24.10 12.56
CA LEU A 23 19.23 23.53 13.60
C LEU A 23 18.16 22.58 13.03
N LEU A 24 17.59 22.94 11.88
CA LEU A 24 16.62 22.09 11.19
C LEU A 24 17.28 20.79 10.69
N ASP A 25 18.47 20.88 10.12
CA ASP A 25 19.26 19.72 9.69
C ASP A 25 19.60 18.80 10.87
N CYS A 26 19.95 19.36 12.04
CA CYS A 26 20.17 18.59 13.27
C CYS A 26 18.91 17.81 13.70
N ILE A 27 17.71 18.41 13.56
CA ILE A 27 16.45 17.70 13.84
C ILE A 27 16.27 16.53 12.87
N TRP A 28 16.57 16.71 11.57
CA TRP A 28 16.52 15.63 10.58
C TRP A 28 17.46 14.48 10.94
N VAL A 29 18.66 14.76 11.43
CA VAL A 29 19.58 13.73 11.95
C VAL A 29 18.96 13.02 13.16
N LYS A 30 18.42 13.76 14.14
CA LYS A 30 17.80 13.18 15.35
C LYS A 30 16.57 12.32 15.04
N LEU A 31 15.80 12.65 14.01
CA LEU A 31 14.68 11.82 13.56
C LEU A 31 15.12 10.43 13.07
N ASN A 32 16.39 10.26 12.68
CA ASN A 32 16.95 8.95 12.29
C ASN A 32 17.70 8.23 13.42
N ASP A 33 17.86 8.86 14.58
CA ASP A 33 18.52 8.28 15.76
C ASP A 33 17.58 7.34 16.53
N LEU A 34 16.27 7.61 16.45
CA LEU A 34 15.23 6.77 17.02
C LEU A 34 15.04 5.50 16.19
N ASN A 35 14.76 4.38 16.86
CA ASN A 35 14.49 3.10 16.18
C ASN A 35 13.49 2.24 16.97
N LYS A 36 12.92 1.22 16.31
CA LYS A 36 12.00 0.24 16.89
C LYS A 36 12.28 -1.14 16.33
N CYS A 37 12.63 -2.08 17.22
CA CYS A 37 12.69 -3.49 16.88
C CYS A 37 11.27 -4.08 16.83
N ARG A 38 11.00 -4.92 15.84
CA ARG A 38 9.76 -5.69 15.66
C ARG A 38 10.15 -7.17 15.56
N ASP A 39 9.22 -8.08 15.83
CA ASP A 39 9.45 -9.50 15.54
C ASP A 39 9.69 -9.70 14.03
N ALA A 40 10.34 -10.81 13.66
CA ALA A 40 10.79 -11.03 12.29
C ALA A 40 9.67 -10.96 11.24
N ALA A 41 8.49 -11.53 11.52
CA ALA A 41 7.37 -11.53 10.58
C ALA A 41 6.82 -10.11 10.39
N SER A 42 6.62 -9.37 11.48
CA SER A 42 6.20 -7.96 11.40
C SER A 42 7.26 -7.09 10.72
N ALA A 43 8.55 -7.36 10.95
CA ALA A 43 9.64 -6.58 10.36
C ALA A 43 9.66 -6.65 8.83
N GLU A 44 9.20 -7.74 8.21
CA GLU A 44 9.03 -7.82 6.75
C GLU A 44 7.95 -6.86 6.21
N GLY A 45 6.89 -6.63 6.99
CA GLY A 45 5.83 -5.66 6.67
C GLY A 45 6.20 -4.20 6.95
N PHE A 46 7.24 -3.95 7.74
CA PHE A 46 7.72 -2.63 8.16
C PHE A 46 9.25 -2.47 7.95
N ALA A 47 9.75 -2.97 6.82
CA ALA A 47 11.19 -3.12 6.59
C ALA A 47 11.92 -1.76 6.48
N GLY A 48 13.23 -1.74 6.76
CA GLY A 48 14.06 -0.54 6.58
C GLY A 48 14.07 0.45 7.75
N TYR A 49 13.76 -0.03 8.97
CA TYR A 49 13.91 0.70 10.24
C TYR A 49 13.11 2.02 10.36
N SER A 50 12.11 2.21 9.51
CA SER A 50 11.28 3.40 9.56
C SER A 50 10.43 3.45 10.83
N LEU A 51 10.33 4.66 11.39
CA LEU A 51 9.35 5.03 12.40
C LEU A 51 8.18 5.81 11.83
N PHE A 52 8.15 6.01 10.50
CA PHE A 52 7.05 6.67 9.79
C PHE A 52 6.72 8.06 10.35
N GLN A 53 7.77 8.79 10.76
CA GLN A 53 7.67 10.15 11.28
C GLN A 53 7.39 11.10 10.10
N ASN A 54 6.12 11.28 9.78
CA ASN A 54 5.69 12.14 8.69
C ASN A 54 5.81 13.63 9.07
N LEU A 55 6.34 14.43 8.16
CA LEU A 55 6.44 15.88 8.30
C LEU A 55 5.98 16.52 7.00
N ILE A 56 5.00 17.43 7.08
CA ILE A 56 4.36 17.99 5.89
C ILE A 56 4.54 19.50 5.79
N VAL A 57 4.71 20.00 4.57
CA VAL A 57 4.81 21.43 4.23
C VAL A 57 3.76 21.83 3.20
N GLY A 58 3.53 23.14 3.06
CA GLY A 58 2.56 23.70 2.12
C GLY A 58 1.10 23.47 2.52
N GLY A 59 0.19 23.63 1.56
CA GLY A 59 -1.26 23.48 1.74
C GLY A 59 -1.96 24.79 2.10
N GLN A 60 -3.04 24.68 2.85
CA GLN A 60 -3.94 25.79 3.18
C GLN A 60 -4.10 25.96 4.70
N ASN A 61 -4.40 27.18 5.15
CA ASN A 61 -4.90 27.45 6.50
C ASN A 61 -6.42 27.21 6.60
N ALA A 62 -6.99 27.45 7.79
CA ALA A 62 -8.43 27.27 8.06
C ALA A 62 -9.32 28.14 7.14
N GLU A 63 -8.82 29.30 6.73
CA GLU A 63 -9.49 30.25 5.84
C GLU A 63 -9.42 29.86 4.36
N GLY A 64 -8.54 28.92 3.98
CA GLY A 64 -8.33 28.52 2.59
C GLY A 64 -7.30 29.38 1.85
N LEU A 65 -6.34 29.95 2.57
CA LEU A 65 -5.21 30.69 2.02
C LEU A 65 -3.94 29.83 2.04
N ASP A 66 -3.07 30.03 1.06
CA ASP A 66 -1.77 29.35 1.00
C ASP A 66 -0.96 29.59 2.26
N VAL A 67 -0.29 28.55 2.78
CA VAL A 67 0.58 28.65 3.97
C VAL A 67 2.06 28.49 3.65
N THR A 68 2.46 28.57 2.39
CA THR A 68 3.88 28.51 2.01
C THR A 68 4.65 29.64 2.69
N ASN A 69 5.80 29.29 3.24
CA ASN A 69 6.69 30.21 3.95
C ASN A 69 8.14 29.72 3.88
N ASP A 70 9.09 30.49 4.41
CA ASP A 70 10.53 30.14 4.41
C ASP A 70 10.81 28.71 4.91
N LEU A 71 10.18 28.31 6.01
CA LEU A 71 10.40 26.97 6.59
C LEU A 71 9.91 25.85 5.66
N SER A 72 8.97 26.13 4.75
CA SER A 72 8.51 25.15 3.76
C SER A 72 9.66 24.75 2.83
N PHE A 73 10.43 25.73 2.35
CA PHE A 73 11.61 25.48 1.51
C PHE A 73 12.77 24.90 2.33
N MET A 74 13.00 25.39 3.55
CA MET A 74 14.07 24.92 4.43
C MET A 74 13.90 23.46 4.85
N CYS A 75 12.67 22.97 5.04
CA CYS A 75 12.41 21.55 5.32
C CYS A 75 12.77 20.66 4.12
N ILE A 76 12.46 21.09 2.90
CA ILE A 76 12.86 20.38 1.67
C ILE A 76 14.39 20.38 1.54
N THR A 77 15.03 21.51 1.84
CA THR A 77 16.49 21.63 1.87
C THR A 77 17.12 20.73 2.93
N ALA A 78 16.54 20.60 4.12
CA ALA A 78 17.05 19.72 5.18
C ALA A 78 17.04 18.24 4.75
N SER A 79 15.98 17.80 4.06
CA SER A 79 15.96 16.46 3.46
C SER A 79 17.07 16.25 2.42
N LYS A 80 17.44 17.30 1.67
CA LYS A 80 18.55 17.26 0.71
C LYS A 80 19.92 17.27 1.38
N HIS A 81 20.10 18.06 2.45
CA HIS A 81 21.36 18.16 3.21
C HIS A 81 21.66 16.87 3.96
N VAL A 82 20.69 16.35 4.72
CA VAL A 82 20.88 15.19 5.58
C VAL A 82 20.82 13.89 4.79
N PHE A 83 19.97 13.83 3.76
CA PHE A 83 19.85 12.70 2.83
C PHE A 83 19.65 11.33 3.52
N LEU A 84 18.86 11.32 4.60
CA LEU A 84 18.49 10.11 5.34
C LEU A 84 16.99 9.77 5.16
N PRO A 85 16.58 8.53 5.46
CA PRO A 85 15.20 8.06 5.30
C PRO A 85 14.12 8.90 6.00
N MET A 86 14.41 9.45 7.18
CA MET A 86 13.45 10.20 8.00
C MET A 86 13.80 11.69 8.09
N PRO A 87 12.81 12.58 8.27
CA PRO A 87 11.37 12.33 8.29
C PRO A 87 10.84 11.84 6.94
N SER A 88 9.67 11.22 6.95
CA SER A 88 8.89 11.00 5.73
C SER A 88 8.31 12.35 5.31
N LEU A 89 9.12 13.12 4.57
CA LEU A 89 8.75 14.46 4.11
C LEU A 89 7.60 14.39 3.10
N SER A 90 6.63 15.27 3.29
CA SER A 90 5.39 15.35 2.53
C SER A 90 5.13 16.78 2.09
N ILE A 91 4.35 16.96 1.03
CA ILE A 91 3.84 18.25 0.57
C ILE A 91 2.35 18.18 0.29
N ARG A 92 1.60 19.16 0.81
CA ARG A 92 0.20 19.40 0.44
C ARG A 92 0.12 20.21 -0.84
N VAL A 93 -0.59 19.68 -1.82
CA VAL A 93 -0.80 20.25 -3.14
C VAL A 93 -2.27 20.64 -3.27
N TRP A 94 -2.51 21.86 -3.70
CA TRP A 94 -3.84 22.42 -3.94
C TRP A 94 -3.83 23.30 -5.19
N ASN A 95 -5.00 23.75 -5.65
CA ASN A 95 -5.09 24.54 -6.88
C ASN A 95 -4.30 25.87 -6.80
N GLY A 96 -4.13 26.43 -5.61
CA GLY A 96 -3.34 27.65 -5.35
C GLY A 96 -1.88 27.42 -4.93
N SER A 97 -1.37 26.19 -4.93
CA SER A 97 0.03 25.92 -4.54
C SER A 97 1.04 26.72 -5.38
N PRO A 98 1.98 27.46 -4.76
CA PRO A 98 3.02 28.19 -5.47
C PRO A 98 3.87 27.28 -6.35
N GLN A 99 4.06 27.67 -7.61
CA GLN A 99 4.84 26.88 -8.57
C GLN A 99 6.29 26.66 -8.11
N ASP A 100 6.90 27.67 -7.48
CA ASP A 100 8.29 27.59 -7.00
C ASP A 100 8.46 26.53 -5.91
N LEU A 101 7.47 26.38 -5.01
CA LEU A 101 7.51 25.32 -4.00
C LEU A 101 7.39 23.93 -4.64
N LEU A 102 6.50 23.77 -5.62
CA LEU A 102 6.33 22.50 -6.33
C LEU A 102 7.57 22.12 -7.15
N LEU A 103 8.23 23.10 -7.78
CA LEU A 103 9.49 22.86 -8.49
C LEU A 103 10.64 22.53 -7.52
N HIS A 104 10.68 23.14 -6.34
CA HIS A 104 11.66 22.81 -5.29
C HIS A 104 11.45 21.40 -4.73
N ALA A 105 10.20 20.99 -4.54
CA ALA A 105 9.83 19.61 -4.19
C ALA A 105 10.24 18.61 -5.28
N ALA A 106 9.97 18.93 -6.56
CA ALA A 106 10.35 18.10 -7.69
C ALA A 106 11.89 17.97 -7.83
N ASP A 107 12.64 19.04 -7.51
CA ASP A 107 14.11 19.01 -7.46
C ASP A 107 14.63 18.00 -6.42
N LEU A 108 14.01 17.95 -5.24
CA LEU A 108 14.31 16.93 -4.23
C LEU A 108 13.95 15.53 -4.74
N THR A 109 12.79 15.35 -5.37
CA THR A 109 12.38 14.05 -5.93
C THR A 109 13.37 13.54 -6.98
N ARG A 110 13.85 14.43 -7.86
CA ARG A 110 14.87 14.12 -8.89
C ARG A 110 16.17 13.56 -8.32
N THR A 111 16.51 13.85 -7.06
CA THR A 111 17.72 13.29 -6.42
C THR A 111 17.68 11.77 -6.23
N GLY A 112 16.50 11.16 -6.33
CA GLY A 112 16.30 9.73 -6.11
C GLY A 112 15.94 9.35 -4.66
N ILE A 113 15.97 10.30 -3.71
CA ILE A 113 15.63 10.05 -2.30
C ILE A 113 14.16 9.65 -2.05
N GLY A 114 13.30 9.87 -3.05
CA GLY A 114 11.88 9.53 -2.99
C GLY A 114 11.01 10.49 -2.19
N LEU A 115 11.52 11.69 -1.91
CA LEU A 115 10.80 12.73 -1.17
C LEU A 115 10.55 13.97 -2.05
N PRO A 116 9.56 14.81 -1.73
CA PRO A 116 8.48 14.51 -0.79
C PRO A 116 7.43 13.54 -1.39
N ALA A 117 6.51 13.06 -0.57
CA ALA A 117 5.23 12.52 -1.04
C ALA A 117 4.23 13.66 -1.28
N TYR A 118 3.38 13.54 -2.31
CA TYR A 118 2.48 14.60 -2.78
C TYR A 118 1.03 14.26 -2.45
N TYR A 119 0.33 15.12 -1.72
CA TYR A 119 -1.03 14.89 -1.22
C TYR A 119 -2.00 15.94 -1.75
N ASN A 120 -3.20 15.50 -2.15
CA ASN A 120 -4.19 16.35 -2.80
C ASN A 120 -5.22 16.92 -1.81
N ASP A 121 -5.12 18.22 -1.53
CA ASP A 121 -6.10 18.93 -0.71
C ASP A 121 -7.53 18.81 -1.27
N GLU A 122 -7.68 18.79 -2.61
CA GLU A 122 -8.97 18.85 -3.31
C GLU A 122 -9.79 17.55 -3.21
N ILE A 123 -9.21 16.49 -2.64
CA ILE A 123 -9.93 15.25 -2.32
C ILE A 123 -9.82 14.87 -0.84
N ILE A 124 -8.69 15.17 -0.18
CA ILE A 124 -8.52 14.87 1.25
C ILE A 124 -9.46 15.72 2.11
N ILE A 125 -9.57 17.04 1.84
CA ILE A 125 -10.42 17.93 2.64
C ILE A 125 -11.90 17.50 2.53
N PRO A 126 -12.48 17.29 1.33
CA PRO A 126 -13.84 16.75 1.21
C PRO A 126 -14.01 15.35 1.82
N SER A 127 -13.01 14.47 1.69
CA SER A 127 -13.05 13.11 2.27
C SER A 127 -13.13 13.16 3.80
N MET A 128 -12.33 14.02 4.44
CA MET A 128 -12.39 14.24 5.89
C MET A 128 -13.73 14.86 6.31
N MET A 129 -14.26 15.82 5.54
CA MET A 129 -15.58 16.40 5.80
C MET A 129 -16.69 15.34 5.74
N ASN A 130 -16.60 14.39 4.80
CA ASN A 130 -17.53 13.27 4.71
C ASN A 130 -17.48 12.36 5.96
N ARG A 131 -16.38 12.39 6.73
CA ARG A 131 -16.24 11.73 8.04
C ARG A 131 -16.70 12.59 9.23
N GLY A 132 -17.39 13.70 8.96
CA GLY A 132 -17.97 14.58 9.98
C GLY A 132 -17.03 15.66 10.52
N ILE A 133 -15.87 15.85 9.89
CA ILE A 133 -14.88 16.85 10.30
C ILE A 133 -15.27 18.23 9.71
N PRO A 134 -15.34 19.31 10.52
CA PRO A 134 -15.62 20.65 9.99
C PRO A 134 -14.56 21.12 8.99
N LEU A 135 -14.97 21.87 7.96
CA LEU A 135 -14.08 22.35 6.89
C LEU A 135 -12.80 23.03 7.41
N GLN A 136 -12.91 23.89 8.42
CA GLN A 136 -11.77 24.61 8.98
C GLN A 136 -10.72 23.66 9.60
N GLU A 137 -11.17 22.57 10.23
CA GLU A 137 -10.27 21.56 10.81
C GLU A 137 -9.73 20.62 9.74
N ALA A 138 -10.58 20.21 8.79
CA ALA A 138 -10.17 19.43 7.63
C ALA A 138 -9.09 20.17 6.82
N ARG A 139 -9.19 21.50 6.65
CA ARG A 139 -8.16 22.32 6.00
C ARG A 139 -6.82 22.32 6.74
N ASN A 140 -6.81 22.07 8.05
CA ASN A 140 -5.60 22.04 8.85
C ASN A 140 -5.03 20.61 8.99
N TYR A 141 -5.42 19.68 8.12
CA TYR A 141 -4.94 18.30 8.17
C TYR A 141 -3.42 18.20 8.00
N CYS A 142 -2.87 17.16 8.61
CA CYS A 142 -1.55 16.63 8.30
C CYS A 142 -1.66 15.16 7.88
N ILE A 143 -0.54 14.58 7.46
CA ILE A 143 -0.45 13.14 7.18
C ILE A 143 0.21 12.45 8.37
N ILE A 144 -0.34 11.30 8.74
CA ILE A 144 0.20 10.37 9.73
C ILE A 144 0.87 9.23 8.97
N GLY A 145 2.01 8.77 9.47
CA GLY A 145 2.68 7.59 8.94
C GLY A 145 3.02 7.71 7.45
N CYS A 146 2.31 6.93 6.64
CA CYS A 146 2.51 6.77 5.22
C CYS A 146 1.67 7.74 4.39
N VAL A 147 0.35 7.65 4.44
CA VAL A 147 -0.59 8.41 3.62
C VAL A 147 -1.89 8.81 4.34
N GLU A 148 -1.97 8.61 5.64
CA GLU A 148 -3.23 8.70 6.38
C GLU A 148 -3.53 10.13 6.83
N PRO A 149 -4.58 10.80 6.31
CA PRO A 149 -4.88 12.18 6.70
C PRO A 149 -5.55 12.24 8.09
N GLN A 150 -5.17 13.25 8.87
CA GLN A 150 -5.68 13.44 10.24
C GLN A 150 -5.80 14.93 10.59
N VAL A 151 -6.79 15.28 11.43
CA VAL A 151 -6.77 16.55 12.17
C VAL A 151 -5.76 16.45 13.31
N PRO A 152 -4.65 17.19 13.28
CA PRO A 152 -3.62 17.11 14.31
C PRO A 152 -4.14 17.55 15.67
N GLY A 153 -3.72 16.86 16.73
CA GLY A 153 -4.05 17.22 18.11
C GLY A 153 -5.50 16.94 18.54
N LYS A 154 -6.33 16.32 17.69
CA LYS A 154 -7.75 16.05 18.00
C LYS A 154 -8.20 14.61 17.76
N THR A 155 -7.30 13.74 17.31
CA THR A 155 -7.69 12.47 16.71
C THR A 155 -6.89 11.32 17.31
N ASP A 156 -7.58 10.20 17.54
CA ASP A 156 -6.99 8.88 17.70
C ASP A 156 -7.44 7.98 16.54
N GLY A 157 -6.65 7.99 15.46
CA GLY A 157 -7.09 7.45 14.17
C GLY A 157 -6.88 5.95 13.96
N TRP A 158 -6.03 5.30 14.76
CA TRP A 158 -5.59 3.91 14.52
C TRP A 158 -5.31 3.65 13.04
N HIS A 159 -4.45 4.51 12.48
CA HIS A 159 -4.31 4.69 11.05
C HIS A 159 -3.72 3.48 10.33
N ASP A 160 -3.03 2.57 11.02
CA ASP A 160 -2.46 1.35 10.45
C ASP A 160 -2.87 0.13 11.29
N ALA A 161 -4.19 -0.07 11.40
CA ALA A 161 -4.76 -1.05 12.34
C ALA A 161 -4.49 -2.50 11.92
N ALA A 162 -4.60 -2.81 10.63
CA ALA A 162 -4.46 -4.18 10.12
C ALA A 162 -4.20 -4.22 8.61
N PHE A 163 -3.45 -5.25 8.16
CA PHE A 163 -3.25 -5.52 6.74
C PHE A 163 -4.24 -6.58 6.24
N TYR A 164 -5.09 -6.21 5.29
CA TYR A 164 -6.13 -7.06 4.71
C TYR A 164 -5.81 -7.45 3.26
N ASN A 165 -5.56 -8.74 3.03
CA ASN A 165 -5.26 -9.26 1.70
C ASN A 165 -6.55 -9.59 0.92
N MET A 166 -6.89 -8.77 -0.08
CA MET A 166 -8.12 -8.92 -0.87
C MET A 166 -8.08 -10.12 -1.84
N CYS A 167 -6.90 -10.70 -2.09
CA CYS A 167 -6.73 -11.89 -2.92
C CYS A 167 -7.08 -13.18 -2.16
N ARG A 168 -6.96 -13.19 -0.83
CA ARG A 168 -7.30 -14.38 -0.01
C ARG A 168 -8.78 -14.77 -0.11
N PRO A 169 -9.75 -13.83 -0.02
CA PRO A 169 -11.15 -14.11 -0.31
C PRO A 169 -11.40 -14.68 -1.71
N LEU A 170 -10.62 -14.28 -2.72
CA LEU A 170 -10.73 -14.85 -4.07
C LEU A 170 -10.31 -16.33 -4.09
N GLU A 171 -9.18 -16.68 -3.45
CA GLU A 171 -8.77 -18.08 -3.30
C GLU A 171 -9.84 -18.92 -2.59
N LEU A 172 -10.50 -18.33 -1.58
CA LEU A 172 -11.59 -18.97 -0.84
C LEU A 172 -12.85 -19.19 -1.68
N VAL A 173 -13.08 -18.44 -2.75
CA VAL A 173 -14.13 -18.77 -3.74
C VAL A 173 -13.75 -20.06 -4.47
N PHE A 174 -12.52 -20.18 -4.95
CA PHE A 174 -12.05 -21.37 -5.68
C PHE A 174 -12.01 -22.64 -4.82
N SER A 175 -11.69 -22.49 -3.53
CA SER A 175 -11.61 -23.60 -2.58
C SER A 175 -12.88 -23.81 -1.75
N ASN A 176 -13.97 -23.10 -2.06
CA ASN A 176 -15.23 -23.12 -1.31
C ASN A 176 -15.04 -22.96 0.22
N GLY A 177 -14.19 -22.01 0.63
CA GLY A 177 -13.94 -21.67 2.03
C GLY A 177 -12.88 -22.52 2.74
N TYR A 178 -12.17 -23.40 2.02
CA TYR A 178 -11.13 -24.25 2.59
C TYR A 178 -9.71 -23.73 2.34
N SER A 179 -8.80 -23.98 3.28
CA SER A 179 -7.37 -23.78 3.09
C SER A 179 -6.62 -24.86 3.83
N ARG A 180 -5.68 -25.53 3.15
CA ARG A 180 -4.89 -26.65 3.72
C ARG A 180 -5.75 -27.74 4.36
N GLY A 181 -6.88 -28.08 3.71
CA GLY A 181 -7.82 -29.11 4.19
C GLY A 181 -8.76 -28.66 5.31
N GLU A 182 -8.58 -27.46 5.87
CA GLU A 182 -9.42 -26.94 6.94
C GLU A 182 -10.43 -25.91 6.41
N LYS A 183 -11.65 -25.94 6.95
CA LYS A 183 -12.65 -24.92 6.67
C LYS A 183 -12.31 -23.66 7.48
N ILE A 184 -11.86 -22.60 6.81
CA ILE A 184 -11.46 -21.34 7.45
C ILE A 184 -12.41 -20.17 7.12
N SER A 185 -13.36 -20.39 6.20
CA SER A 185 -14.35 -19.38 5.81
C SER A 185 -15.71 -20.00 5.54
N ILE A 186 -16.68 -19.15 5.18
CA ILE A 186 -17.99 -19.59 4.70
C ILE A 186 -17.86 -20.38 3.40
N GLN A 187 -18.78 -21.33 3.18
CA GLN A 187 -18.95 -21.97 1.88
C GLN A 187 -19.83 -21.08 1.01
N THR A 188 -19.33 -20.77 -0.19
CA THR A 188 -20.04 -19.96 -1.18
C THR A 188 -20.52 -20.77 -2.39
N GLY A 189 -20.34 -22.10 -2.34
CA GLY A 189 -20.65 -23.03 -3.42
C GLY A 189 -19.38 -23.47 -4.15
N GLU A 190 -19.46 -24.64 -4.79
CA GLU A 190 -18.37 -25.14 -5.64
C GLU A 190 -18.19 -24.19 -6.82
N VAL A 191 -16.95 -23.76 -7.08
CA VAL A 191 -16.66 -22.74 -8.10
C VAL A 191 -17.08 -23.19 -9.50
N GLU A 192 -17.02 -24.50 -9.77
CA GLU A 192 -17.44 -25.16 -11.00
C GLU A 192 -18.97 -25.11 -11.21
N SER A 193 -19.74 -24.79 -10.17
CA SER A 193 -21.21 -24.69 -10.24
C SER A 193 -21.71 -23.32 -10.70
N PHE A 194 -20.88 -22.27 -10.67
CA PHE A 194 -21.28 -20.95 -11.14
C PHE A 194 -21.49 -20.94 -12.65
N ARG A 195 -22.55 -20.24 -13.09
CA ARG A 195 -22.99 -20.16 -14.49
C ARG A 195 -22.89 -18.75 -15.06
N THR A 196 -22.80 -17.73 -14.19
CA THR A 196 -22.61 -16.33 -14.59
C THR A 196 -21.51 -15.68 -13.77
N PHE A 197 -20.94 -14.59 -14.30
CA PHE A 197 -19.94 -13.81 -13.59
C PHE A 197 -20.51 -13.23 -12.29
N GLU A 198 -21.78 -12.83 -12.27
CA GLU A 198 -22.44 -12.26 -11.09
C GLU A 198 -22.49 -13.28 -9.95
N GLN A 199 -22.76 -14.56 -10.23
CA GLN A 199 -22.75 -15.60 -9.20
C GLN A 199 -21.35 -15.77 -8.59
N PHE A 200 -20.31 -15.77 -9.43
CA PHE A 200 -18.93 -15.82 -8.96
C PHE A 200 -18.57 -14.57 -8.13
N TYR A 201 -18.97 -13.38 -8.61
CA TYR A 201 -18.66 -12.12 -7.96
C TYR A 201 -19.43 -11.94 -6.64
N ASP A 202 -20.67 -12.43 -6.56
CA ASP A 202 -21.45 -12.49 -5.33
C ASP A 202 -20.80 -13.42 -4.30
N ALA A 203 -20.26 -14.57 -4.74
CA ALA A 203 -19.47 -15.44 -3.88
C ALA A 203 -18.21 -14.72 -3.35
N TYR A 204 -17.50 -13.97 -4.19
CA TYR A 204 -16.36 -13.16 -3.77
C TYR A 204 -16.75 -12.09 -2.74
N LYS A 205 -17.82 -11.34 -2.98
CA LYS A 205 -18.35 -10.34 -2.03
C LYS A 205 -18.75 -10.98 -0.69
N ALA A 206 -19.33 -12.19 -0.71
CA ALA A 206 -19.67 -12.92 0.50
C ALA A 206 -18.41 -13.30 1.30
N GLN A 207 -17.37 -13.80 0.64
CA GLN A 207 -16.08 -14.09 1.28
C GLN A 207 -15.47 -12.82 1.88
N MET A 208 -15.46 -11.72 1.13
CA MET A 208 -14.97 -10.42 1.59
C MET A 208 -15.70 -9.95 2.86
N ASN A 209 -17.03 -9.92 2.85
CA ASN A 209 -17.83 -9.45 3.99
C ASN A 209 -17.60 -10.29 5.25
N TYR A 210 -17.52 -11.62 5.11
CA TYR A 210 -17.26 -12.50 6.24
C TYR A 210 -15.87 -12.24 6.84
N GLN A 211 -14.83 -12.20 6.00
CA GLN A 211 -13.45 -11.99 6.47
C GLN A 211 -13.24 -10.59 7.05
N LEU A 212 -13.90 -9.56 6.51
CA LEU A 212 -13.88 -8.20 7.09
C LEU A 212 -14.51 -8.16 8.49
N SER A 213 -15.58 -8.92 8.73
CA SER A 213 -16.18 -9.00 10.06
C SER A 213 -15.22 -9.57 11.11
N LEU A 214 -14.36 -10.52 10.70
CA LEU A 214 -13.33 -11.10 11.56
C LEU A 214 -12.17 -10.13 11.79
N LEU A 215 -11.76 -9.37 10.76
CA LEU A 215 -10.76 -8.31 10.91
C LEU A 215 -11.24 -7.25 11.93
N VAL A 216 -12.47 -6.77 11.79
CA VAL A 216 -13.05 -5.80 12.72
C VAL A 216 -13.12 -6.37 14.13
N ASN A 217 -13.46 -7.65 14.27
CA ASN A 217 -13.46 -8.32 15.57
C ASN A 217 -12.05 -8.33 16.21
N ALA A 218 -11.02 -8.65 15.44
CA ALA A 218 -9.64 -8.67 15.91
C ALA A 218 -9.16 -7.28 16.35
N ASP A 219 -9.34 -6.26 15.50
CA ASP A 219 -8.98 -4.87 15.81
C ASP A 219 -9.69 -4.37 17.07
N ASN A 220 -11.01 -4.60 17.19
CA ASN A 220 -11.77 -4.19 18.36
C ASN A 220 -11.33 -4.92 19.64
N ALA A 221 -10.91 -6.18 19.55
CA ALA A 221 -10.36 -6.90 20.69
C ALA A 221 -9.04 -6.27 21.17
N ILE A 222 -8.16 -5.88 20.24
CA ILE A 222 -6.90 -5.20 20.54
C ILE A 222 -7.18 -3.79 21.10
N ASP A 223 -8.15 -3.07 20.55
CA ASP A 223 -8.59 -1.74 21.03
C ASP A 223 -9.03 -1.82 22.51
N VAL A 224 -9.88 -2.78 22.85
CA VAL A 224 -10.26 -3.04 24.25
C VAL A 224 -9.05 -3.37 25.11
N ALA A 225 -8.10 -4.19 24.63
CA ALA A 225 -6.89 -4.51 25.38
C ALA A 225 -6.06 -3.24 25.69
N HIS A 226 -5.88 -2.35 24.71
CA HIS A 226 -5.20 -1.07 24.89
C HIS A 226 -5.91 -0.18 25.91
N SER A 227 -7.23 -0.03 25.80
CA SER A 227 -8.03 0.77 26.75
C SER A 227 -7.89 0.30 28.21
N LYS A 228 -7.71 -1.02 28.43
CA LYS A 228 -7.65 -1.62 29.77
C LYS A 228 -6.24 -1.75 30.34
N LYS A 229 -5.22 -1.84 29.49
CA LYS A 229 -3.87 -2.21 29.92
C LYS A 229 -2.82 -1.16 29.62
N CYS A 230 -3.03 -0.30 28.63
CA CYS A 230 -2.03 0.64 28.15
C CYS A 230 -2.56 2.08 27.97
N PRO A 231 -3.26 2.69 28.97
CA PRO A 231 -3.65 4.10 28.88
C PRO A 231 -2.42 5.01 28.87
N LEU A 232 -2.32 5.93 27.91
CA LEU A 232 -1.14 6.78 27.71
C LEU A 232 -1.43 8.22 28.11
N ALA A 233 -1.20 8.55 29.38
CA ALA A 233 -1.49 9.87 29.94
C ALA A 233 -0.77 11.02 29.22
N PHE A 234 0.53 10.86 28.90
CA PHE A 234 1.31 11.91 28.25
C PHE A 234 0.86 12.19 26.81
N LEU A 235 0.55 11.14 26.03
CA LEU A 235 -0.05 11.33 24.70
C LEU A 235 -1.41 12.02 24.83
N SER A 236 -2.24 11.54 25.75
CA SER A 236 -3.61 12.02 25.92
C SER A 236 -3.66 13.48 26.33
N CYS A 237 -2.72 13.99 27.13
CA CYS A 237 -2.74 15.40 27.52
C CYS A 237 -2.42 16.37 26.37
N MET A 238 -1.96 15.87 25.20
CA MET A 238 -1.69 16.64 23.99
C MET A 238 -2.77 16.44 22.91
N VAL A 239 -3.86 15.74 23.21
CA VAL A 239 -4.95 15.45 22.28
C VAL A 239 -6.29 15.88 22.87
N ASP A 240 -6.94 16.83 22.21
CA ASP A 240 -8.30 17.23 22.53
C ASP A 240 -9.24 16.05 22.28
N ASP A 241 -10.23 15.75 23.12
CA ASP A 241 -10.68 16.47 24.32
C ASP A 241 -10.36 15.65 25.59
N CYS A 242 -9.23 14.94 25.62
CA CYS A 242 -8.95 13.93 26.64
C CYS A 242 -8.98 14.50 28.08
N VAL A 243 -8.37 15.67 28.27
CA VAL A 243 -8.31 16.34 29.58
C VAL A 243 -9.70 16.76 30.04
N SER A 244 -10.51 17.37 29.17
CA SER A 244 -11.86 17.84 29.52
C SER A 244 -12.82 16.67 29.75
N ARG A 245 -12.62 15.55 29.05
CA ARG A 245 -13.41 14.31 29.22
C ARG A 245 -12.94 13.43 30.38
N GLY A 246 -11.75 13.68 30.94
CA GLY A 246 -11.14 12.83 31.96
C GLY A 246 -10.89 11.40 31.49
N LYS A 247 -10.56 11.22 30.20
CA LYS A 247 -10.32 9.92 29.55
C LYS A 247 -9.06 9.98 28.70
N THR A 248 -8.32 8.88 28.63
CA THR A 248 -7.21 8.78 27.66
C THR A 248 -7.72 8.64 26.23
N VAL A 249 -6.85 8.84 25.23
CA VAL A 249 -7.19 8.58 23.82
C VAL A 249 -7.63 7.12 23.63
N GLN A 250 -6.99 6.17 24.33
CA GLN A 250 -7.33 4.74 24.30
C GLN A 250 -8.73 4.43 24.84
N GLU A 251 -9.36 5.35 25.58
CA GLU A 251 -10.69 5.22 26.17
C GLU A 251 -11.75 6.07 25.43
N GLY A 252 -11.39 6.66 24.29
CA GLY A 252 -12.27 7.55 23.50
C GLY A 252 -12.24 9.01 23.95
N GLY A 253 -11.14 9.45 24.56
CA GLY A 253 -10.93 10.85 24.95
C GLY A 253 -10.77 11.81 23.76
N ALA A 254 -10.27 11.34 22.62
CA ALA A 254 -10.06 12.18 21.43
C ALA A 254 -11.38 12.69 20.84
N VAL A 255 -11.37 13.88 20.21
CA VAL A 255 -12.54 14.42 19.48
C VAL A 255 -12.97 13.46 18.38
N TYR A 256 -12.01 13.04 17.56
CA TYR A 256 -12.23 12.12 16.45
C TYR A 256 -11.58 10.77 16.76
N ASN A 257 -12.33 9.69 16.54
CA ASN A 257 -11.84 8.33 16.75
C ASN A 257 -12.11 7.53 15.48
N PHE A 258 -11.08 6.87 14.97
CA PHE A 258 -11.18 6.00 13.79
C PHE A 258 -10.45 4.68 14.02
N THR A 259 -10.73 3.72 13.15
CA THR A 259 -9.88 2.53 12.96
C THR A 259 -9.65 2.37 11.46
N GLY A 260 -8.38 2.39 11.06
CA GLY A 260 -7.98 2.39 9.66
C GLY A 260 -7.23 1.12 9.26
N PRO A 261 -7.91 0.06 8.78
CA PRO A 261 -7.27 -1.10 8.17
C PRO A 261 -7.00 -0.89 6.67
N GLN A 262 -6.02 -1.61 6.12
CA GLN A 262 -5.45 -1.41 4.79
C GLN A 262 -5.82 -2.57 3.85
N GLY A 263 -6.43 -2.26 2.71
CA GLY A 263 -6.71 -3.24 1.64
C GLY A 263 -5.54 -3.40 0.68
N PHE A 264 -5.20 -4.65 0.36
CA PHE A 264 -4.08 -5.02 -0.53
C PHE A 264 -4.55 -5.76 -1.77
N GLY A 265 -3.93 -5.45 -2.91
CA GLY A 265 -4.09 -6.22 -4.16
C GLY A 265 -5.21 -5.72 -5.09
N ILE A 266 -5.49 -4.40 -5.12
CA ILE A 266 -6.52 -3.82 -5.99
C ILE A 266 -6.26 -4.16 -7.47
N ALA A 267 -5.03 -3.94 -7.96
CA ALA A 267 -4.69 -4.26 -9.35
C ALA A 267 -4.81 -5.77 -9.63
N ASN A 268 -4.36 -6.62 -8.71
CA ASN A 268 -4.50 -8.07 -8.84
C ASN A 268 -5.97 -8.48 -8.95
N MET A 269 -6.83 -7.89 -8.12
CA MET A 269 -8.26 -8.17 -8.15
C MET A 269 -8.93 -7.64 -9.43
N ALA A 270 -8.58 -6.44 -9.88
CA ALA A 270 -9.10 -5.86 -11.12
C ALA A 270 -8.80 -6.77 -12.32
N ASP A 271 -7.52 -7.12 -12.50
CA ASP A 271 -7.04 -7.94 -13.61
C ASP A 271 -7.59 -9.37 -13.52
N ALA A 272 -7.68 -9.95 -12.32
CA ALA A 272 -8.24 -11.29 -12.12
C ALA A 272 -9.74 -11.35 -12.42
N LEU A 273 -10.52 -10.36 -11.93
CA LEU A 273 -11.95 -10.29 -12.20
C LEU A 273 -12.21 -10.04 -13.68
N TYR A 274 -11.40 -9.20 -14.34
CA TYR A 274 -11.48 -8.98 -15.78
C TYR A 274 -11.21 -10.28 -16.56
N ALA A 275 -10.12 -10.98 -16.24
CA ALA A 275 -9.80 -12.26 -16.88
C ALA A 275 -10.92 -13.30 -16.70
N ILE A 276 -11.51 -13.41 -15.51
CA ILE A 276 -12.62 -14.34 -15.25
C ILE A 276 -13.88 -13.90 -16.03
N LYS A 277 -14.29 -12.64 -15.91
CA LYS A 277 -15.47 -12.11 -16.60
C LYS A 277 -15.38 -12.36 -18.10
N THR A 278 -14.28 -11.91 -18.69
CA THR A 278 -14.14 -11.89 -20.14
C THR A 278 -13.73 -13.24 -20.71
N LEU A 279 -12.67 -13.88 -20.19
CA LEU A 279 -12.15 -15.10 -20.82
C LEU A 279 -12.95 -16.36 -20.46
N VAL A 280 -13.59 -16.41 -19.28
CA VAL A 280 -14.39 -17.57 -18.86
C VAL A 280 -15.87 -17.40 -19.23
N PHE A 281 -16.49 -16.29 -18.83
CA PHE A 281 -17.94 -16.13 -18.94
C PHE A 281 -18.41 -15.49 -20.25
N GLU A 282 -17.66 -14.55 -20.84
CA GLU A 282 -18.08 -13.89 -22.08
C GLU A 282 -17.55 -14.60 -23.34
N GLN A 283 -16.26 -14.93 -23.35
CA GLN A 283 -15.58 -15.51 -24.52
C GLN A 283 -15.42 -17.03 -24.48
N HIS A 284 -15.68 -17.66 -23.33
CA HIS A 284 -15.60 -19.11 -23.13
C HIS A 284 -14.28 -19.76 -23.63
N LYS A 285 -13.14 -19.10 -23.40
CA LYS A 285 -11.82 -19.58 -23.81
C LYS A 285 -11.34 -20.76 -22.97
N PHE A 286 -11.78 -20.83 -21.72
CA PHE A 286 -11.56 -21.92 -20.77
C PHE A 286 -12.63 -21.84 -19.66
N THR A 287 -12.74 -22.91 -18.88
CA THR A 287 -13.73 -23.06 -17.80
C THR A 287 -13.15 -22.69 -16.43
N LEU A 288 -14.02 -22.46 -15.43
CA LEU A 288 -13.59 -22.31 -14.04
C LEU A 288 -12.86 -23.55 -13.50
N THR A 289 -13.23 -24.74 -13.97
CA THR A 289 -12.55 -26.00 -13.63
C THR A 289 -11.12 -26.02 -14.14
N GLU A 290 -10.90 -25.65 -15.41
CA GLU A 290 -9.55 -25.53 -15.98
C GLU A 290 -8.74 -24.44 -15.27
N LEU A 291 -9.35 -23.28 -15.00
CA LEU A 291 -8.68 -22.19 -14.28
C LEU A 291 -8.26 -22.63 -12.87
N LYS A 292 -9.15 -23.24 -12.08
CA LYS A 292 -8.85 -23.77 -10.75
C LYS A 292 -7.65 -24.74 -10.80
N LYS A 293 -7.64 -25.64 -11.78
CA LYS A 293 -6.53 -26.57 -12.00
C LYS A 293 -5.23 -25.82 -12.31
N VAL A 294 -5.24 -24.90 -13.27
CA VAL A 294 -4.05 -24.14 -13.68
C VAL A 294 -3.47 -23.29 -12.53
N LEU A 295 -4.33 -22.68 -11.71
CA LEU A 295 -3.89 -21.95 -10.52
C LEU A 295 -3.21 -22.87 -9.51
N SER A 296 -3.78 -24.06 -9.27
CA SER A 296 -3.19 -25.07 -8.38
C SER A 296 -1.84 -25.62 -8.88
N LEU A 297 -1.62 -25.56 -10.19
CA LEU A 297 -0.37 -25.95 -10.84
C LEU A 297 0.60 -24.76 -11.05
N ASN A 298 0.30 -23.60 -10.47
CA ASN A 298 1.07 -22.37 -10.61
C ASN A 298 1.41 -22.05 -12.09
N TYR A 299 0.42 -22.17 -12.98
CA TYR A 299 0.60 -21.96 -14.42
C TYR A 299 1.71 -22.81 -15.06
N GLY A 300 2.02 -23.96 -14.46
CA GLY A 300 3.10 -24.84 -14.94
C GLY A 300 4.50 -24.24 -14.80
N LYS A 301 4.68 -23.17 -14.02
CA LYS A 301 5.98 -22.51 -13.79
C LYS A 301 6.76 -23.14 -12.63
N GLY A 302 6.34 -24.33 -12.17
CA GLY A 302 6.95 -25.07 -11.08
C GLY A 302 6.46 -24.64 -9.70
N PHE A 303 6.79 -25.46 -8.71
CA PHE A 303 6.47 -25.20 -7.31
C PHE A 303 7.70 -24.65 -6.59
N ASP A 304 7.52 -23.60 -5.80
CA ASP A 304 8.56 -23.12 -4.90
C ASP A 304 8.61 -23.94 -3.60
N ALA A 305 9.61 -23.69 -2.77
CA ALA A 305 9.78 -24.40 -1.50
C ALA A 305 8.55 -24.32 -0.60
N LYS A 306 7.84 -23.19 -0.62
CA LYS A 306 6.64 -22.98 0.17
C LYS A 306 5.47 -23.82 -0.32
N SER A 307 5.18 -23.79 -1.63
CA SER A 307 4.14 -24.61 -2.26
C SER A 307 4.43 -26.10 -2.04
N ALA A 308 5.69 -26.51 -2.20
CA ALA A 308 6.09 -27.89 -1.98
C ALA A 308 5.90 -28.34 -0.53
N ALA A 309 6.22 -27.49 0.45
CA ALA A 309 5.98 -27.77 1.85
C ALA A 309 4.49 -27.88 2.19
N GLU A 310 3.65 -26.98 1.64
CA GLU A 310 2.20 -27.00 1.87
C GLU A 310 1.53 -28.24 1.25
N LEU A 311 1.86 -28.57 0.01
CA LEU A 311 1.38 -29.77 -0.66
C LEU A 311 1.85 -31.04 0.05
N ALA A 312 3.11 -31.08 0.49
CA ALA A 312 3.64 -32.20 1.27
C ALA A 312 2.87 -32.36 2.59
N GLY A 313 2.56 -31.26 3.28
CA GLY A 313 1.76 -31.27 4.51
C GLY A 313 0.37 -31.88 4.32
N GLN A 314 -0.30 -31.58 3.20
CA GLN A 314 -1.60 -32.16 2.86
C GLN A 314 -1.50 -33.67 2.62
N VAL A 315 -0.54 -34.10 1.80
CA VAL A 315 -0.29 -35.53 1.54
C VAL A 315 0.00 -36.29 2.84
N VAL A 316 0.81 -35.70 3.72
CA VAL A 316 1.09 -36.29 5.04
C VAL A 316 -0.15 -36.36 5.91
N GLY A 317 -0.97 -35.31 5.93
CA GLY A 317 -2.24 -35.30 6.66
C GLY A 317 -3.19 -36.41 6.19
N GLU A 318 -3.31 -36.64 4.88
CA GLU A 318 -4.11 -37.72 4.32
C GLU A 318 -3.56 -39.10 4.67
N LEU A 319 -2.24 -39.29 4.59
CA LEU A 319 -1.60 -40.56 4.97
C LEU A 319 -1.80 -40.85 6.46
N GLN A 320 -1.70 -39.83 7.32
CA GLN A 320 -1.97 -39.94 8.75
C GLN A 320 -3.43 -40.26 9.04
N ALA A 321 -4.38 -39.65 8.31
CA ALA A 321 -5.80 -39.96 8.40
C ALA A 321 -6.11 -41.43 7.98
N GLN A 322 -5.28 -42.02 7.12
CA GLN A 322 -5.31 -43.43 6.75
C GLN A 322 -4.55 -44.34 7.74
N GLY A 323 -4.10 -43.81 8.88
CA GLY A 323 -3.38 -44.56 9.92
C GLY A 323 -1.90 -44.84 9.62
N LYS A 324 -1.31 -44.19 8.59
CA LYS A 324 0.12 -44.34 8.26
C LYS A 324 0.94 -43.29 9.01
N GLN A 325 2.03 -43.72 9.65
CA GLN A 325 3.05 -42.81 10.17
C GLN A 325 4.00 -42.38 9.03
N VAL A 326 4.36 -41.10 9.00
CA VAL A 326 5.31 -40.54 8.03
C VAL A 326 6.54 -40.07 8.78
N THR A 327 7.71 -40.55 8.38
CA THR A 327 9.02 -40.17 8.92
C THR A 327 9.52 -38.86 8.32
N GLU A 328 10.48 -38.19 8.97
CA GLU A 328 11.11 -36.97 8.44
C GLU A 328 11.76 -37.20 7.06
N ASN A 329 12.37 -38.37 6.84
CA ASN A 329 12.97 -38.73 5.55
C ASN A 329 11.91 -38.86 4.44
N GLU A 330 10.76 -39.45 4.75
CA GLU A 330 9.65 -39.55 3.79
C GLU A 330 9.06 -38.17 3.48
N LEU A 331 8.90 -37.30 4.47
CA LEU A 331 8.48 -35.91 4.26
C LEU A 331 9.47 -35.17 3.35
N ALA A 332 10.76 -35.27 3.60
CA ALA A 332 11.79 -34.66 2.76
C ALA A 332 11.75 -35.19 1.32
N GLN A 333 11.49 -36.49 1.15
CA GLN A 333 11.34 -37.11 -0.18
C GLN A 333 10.07 -36.64 -0.89
N VAL A 334 8.94 -36.48 -0.18
CA VAL A 334 7.69 -35.94 -0.73
C VAL A 334 7.91 -34.50 -1.20
N ILE A 335 8.52 -33.65 -0.37
CA ILE A 335 8.85 -32.27 -0.74
C ILE A 335 9.75 -32.25 -1.98
N LYS A 336 10.80 -33.07 -2.01
CA LYS A 336 11.70 -33.18 -3.16
C LYS A 336 10.96 -33.61 -4.42
N ASN A 337 10.09 -34.60 -4.33
CA ASN A 337 9.29 -35.08 -5.46
C ASN A 337 8.38 -33.98 -6.01
N ILE A 338 7.73 -33.18 -5.15
CA ILE A 338 6.89 -32.05 -5.56
C ILE A 338 7.73 -30.96 -6.24
N LEU A 339 8.89 -30.60 -5.67
CA LEU A 339 9.79 -29.61 -6.26
C LEU A 339 10.30 -30.03 -7.65
N THR A 340 10.48 -31.33 -7.88
CA THR A 340 10.94 -31.88 -9.17
C THR A 340 9.80 -32.40 -10.05
N MET A 341 8.54 -32.17 -9.66
CA MET A 341 7.38 -32.74 -10.34
C MET A 341 7.34 -32.27 -11.80
N GLN A 342 7.31 -33.23 -12.72
CA GLN A 342 7.07 -32.96 -14.13
C GLN A 342 5.58 -33.09 -14.41
N LEU A 343 4.99 -31.99 -14.88
CA LEU A 343 3.61 -32.00 -15.37
C LEU A 343 3.50 -32.84 -16.65
N SER A 344 2.33 -33.43 -16.87
CA SER A 344 2.01 -34.09 -18.13
C SER A 344 2.08 -33.08 -19.29
N ASP A 345 2.33 -33.56 -20.51
CA ASP A 345 2.38 -32.66 -21.69
C ASP A 345 1.04 -31.94 -21.91
N GLU A 346 -0.08 -32.61 -21.59
CA GLU A 346 -1.43 -32.02 -21.60
C GLU A 346 -1.56 -30.89 -20.58
N ASP A 347 -1.10 -31.09 -19.33
CA ASP A 347 -1.15 -30.06 -18.29
C ASP A 347 -0.23 -28.89 -18.59
N LYS A 348 0.95 -29.14 -19.15
CA LYS A 348 1.88 -28.09 -19.61
C LYS A 348 1.23 -27.23 -20.68
N ALA A 349 0.66 -27.86 -21.71
CA ALA A 349 -0.02 -27.16 -22.79
C ALA A 349 -1.25 -26.36 -22.29
N LEU A 350 -2.04 -26.93 -21.37
CA LEU A 350 -3.17 -26.24 -20.76
C LEU A 350 -2.72 -25.01 -19.95
N CYS A 351 -1.70 -25.18 -19.11
CA CYS A 351 -1.14 -24.11 -18.29
C CYS A 351 -0.57 -22.98 -19.15
N GLU A 352 0.21 -23.30 -20.18
CA GLU A 352 0.79 -22.31 -21.08
C GLU A 352 -0.29 -21.56 -21.86
N ARG A 353 -1.28 -22.27 -22.41
CA ARG A 353 -2.41 -21.65 -23.12
C ARG A 353 -3.17 -20.66 -22.25
N ILE A 354 -3.56 -21.08 -21.04
CA ILE A 354 -4.33 -20.22 -20.13
C ILE A 354 -3.48 -19.07 -19.60
N TYR A 355 -2.22 -19.30 -19.26
CA TYR A 355 -1.29 -18.24 -18.86
C TYR A 355 -1.20 -17.17 -19.94
N THR A 356 -0.91 -17.54 -21.19
CA THR A 356 -0.77 -16.59 -22.30
C THR A 356 -2.04 -15.78 -22.54
N LEU A 357 -3.21 -16.43 -22.57
CA LEU A 357 -4.49 -15.72 -22.74
C LEU A 357 -4.75 -14.68 -21.64
N ILE A 358 -4.42 -15.02 -20.39
CA ILE A 358 -4.57 -14.09 -19.27
C ILE A 358 -3.50 -12.99 -19.34
N ASP A 359 -2.26 -13.33 -19.67
CA ASP A 359 -1.13 -12.40 -19.73
C ASP A 359 -1.34 -11.31 -20.80
N GLU A 360 -1.89 -11.69 -21.96
CA GLU A 360 -2.21 -10.81 -23.09
C GLU A 360 -3.51 -10.00 -22.90
N ALA A 361 -4.35 -10.37 -21.94
CA ALA A 361 -5.59 -9.65 -21.68
C ALA A 361 -5.29 -8.21 -21.18
N PRO A 362 -6.14 -7.22 -21.54
CA PRO A 362 -6.10 -5.88 -20.96
C PRO A 362 -5.87 -5.85 -19.44
N LYS A 363 -5.03 -4.90 -18.98
CA LYS A 363 -4.65 -4.74 -17.58
C LYS A 363 -4.97 -3.36 -17.05
N PHE A 364 -5.28 -3.29 -15.77
CA PHE A 364 -5.43 -2.05 -15.01
C PHE A 364 -4.14 -1.22 -15.10
N GLY A 365 -4.27 0.10 -15.24
CA GLY A 365 -3.13 1.00 -15.41
C GLY A 365 -2.84 1.43 -16.84
N ASN A 366 -3.74 1.17 -17.79
CA ASN A 366 -3.57 1.46 -19.22
C ASN A 366 -4.73 2.30 -19.81
N ASP A 367 -5.53 2.94 -18.95
CA ASP A 367 -6.72 3.71 -19.31
C ASP A 367 -7.77 2.91 -20.12
N ILE A 368 -8.07 1.71 -19.63
CA ILE A 368 -9.03 0.79 -20.26
C ILE A 368 -10.27 0.74 -19.37
N GLU A 369 -11.31 1.44 -19.81
CA GLU A 369 -12.52 1.71 -19.02
C GLU A 369 -13.12 0.47 -18.35
N GLU A 370 -13.22 -0.66 -19.07
CA GLU A 370 -13.81 -1.87 -18.53
C GLU A 370 -12.98 -2.50 -17.39
N VAL A 371 -11.65 -2.50 -17.51
CA VAL A 371 -10.75 -3.04 -16.48
C VAL A 371 -10.72 -2.11 -15.28
N ASP A 372 -10.68 -0.80 -15.53
CA ASP A 372 -10.64 0.21 -14.48
C ASP A 372 -11.95 0.28 -13.68
N ALA A 373 -13.10 0.07 -14.34
CA ALA A 373 -14.40 -0.05 -13.67
C ALA A 373 -14.42 -1.26 -12.70
N LEU A 374 -13.85 -2.40 -13.11
CA LEU A 374 -13.70 -3.56 -12.22
C LEU A 374 -12.73 -3.29 -11.07
N ALA A 375 -11.69 -2.48 -11.26
CA ALA A 375 -10.82 -2.04 -10.16
C ALA A 375 -11.60 -1.22 -9.13
N ARG A 376 -12.46 -0.29 -9.58
CA ARG A 376 -13.33 0.49 -8.71
C ARG A 376 -14.33 -0.40 -7.95
N ASP A 377 -14.95 -1.35 -8.64
CA ASP A 377 -15.89 -2.29 -8.04
C ASP A 377 -15.21 -3.22 -7.03
N ALA A 378 -14.02 -3.74 -7.35
CA ALA A 378 -13.21 -4.52 -6.43
C ALA A 378 -12.85 -3.72 -5.18
N ALA A 379 -12.43 -2.47 -5.32
CA ALA A 379 -12.15 -1.59 -4.19
C ALA A 379 -13.39 -1.40 -3.30
N TYR A 380 -14.57 -1.24 -3.89
CA TYR A 380 -15.83 -1.11 -3.13
C TYR A 380 -16.24 -2.35 -2.33
N THR A 381 -15.78 -3.54 -2.70
CA THR A 381 -15.99 -4.74 -1.87
C THR A 381 -15.23 -4.69 -0.54
N TYR A 382 -14.24 -3.79 -0.43
CA TYR A 382 -13.48 -3.53 0.79
C TYR A 382 -13.94 -2.25 1.48
N THR A 383 -13.98 -1.13 0.73
CA THR A 383 -14.17 0.20 1.31
C THR A 383 -15.58 0.42 1.84
N LYS A 384 -16.64 0.04 1.10
CA LYS A 384 -18.04 0.28 1.51
C LYS A 384 -18.46 -0.53 2.74
N PRO A 385 -18.16 -1.85 2.86
CA PRO A 385 -18.53 -2.58 4.06
C PRO A 385 -17.90 -2.00 5.33
N LEU A 386 -16.63 -1.57 5.25
CA LEU A 386 -15.89 -1.04 6.40
C LEU A 386 -16.55 0.19 7.04
N GLU A 387 -17.19 1.07 6.25
CA GLU A 387 -17.85 2.28 6.77
C GLU A 387 -18.99 1.99 7.77
N ASN A 388 -19.53 0.76 7.75
CA ASN A 388 -20.64 0.36 8.62
C ASN A 388 -20.19 -0.13 10.00
N PHE A 389 -18.88 -0.29 10.22
CA PHE A 389 -18.33 -0.77 11.49
C PHE A 389 -17.92 0.37 12.41
N LYS A 390 -18.00 0.10 13.72
CA LYS A 390 -17.62 1.02 14.79
C LYS A 390 -16.54 0.40 15.67
N ASN A 391 -15.78 1.25 16.35
CA ASN A 391 -14.77 0.84 17.32
C ASN A 391 -15.19 1.13 18.78
N PRO A 392 -14.57 0.48 19.78
CA PRO A 392 -14.83 0.68 21.21
C PRO A 392 -14.67 2.11 21.72
N ARG A 393 -13.87 2.93 21.04
CA ARG A 393 -13.65 4.36 21.36
C ARG A 393 -14.81 5.26 20.94
N GLY A 394 -15.84 4.70 20.29
CA GLY A 394 -17.03 5.43 19.82
C GLY A 394 -16.90 5.99 18.41
N GLY A 395 -15.85 5.60 17.69
CA GLY A 395 -15.53 6.01 16.33
C GLY A 395 -16.05 5.08 15.24
N GLN A 396 -15.64 5.35 14.00
CA GLN A 396 -15.98 4.57 12.81
C GLN A 396 -14.74 3.94 12.18
N TYR A 397 -14.93 2.83 11.48
CA TYR A 397 -13.91 2.30 10.60
C TYR A 397 -13.85 3.11 9.30
N GLN A 398 -12.65 3.25 8.75
CA GLN A 398 -12.42 3.87 7.45
C GLN A 398 -11.29 3.14 6.73
N ALA A 399 -11.55 2.74 5.48
CA ALA A 399 -10.58 1.98 4.71
C ALA A 399 -9.36 2.82 4.31
N GLY A 400 -8.17 2.22 4.40
CA GLY A 400 -6.95 2.66 3.71
C GLY A 400 -6.60 1.69 2.57
N LEU A 401 -5.84 2.17 1.58
CA LEU A 401 -5.36 1.38 0.43
C LEU A 401 -3.88 1.66 0.19
N TYR A 402 -3.02 1.20 1.11
CA TYR A 402 -1.58 1.34 1.03
C TYR A 402 -0.86 0.13 1.64
N PRO A 403 0.39 -0.19 1.23
CA PRO A 403 0.97 -1.49 1.54
C PRO A 403 2.11 -1.50 2.57
N VAL A 404 2.70 -0.35 2.89
CA VAL A 404 4.01 -0.27 3.58
C VAL A 404 5.06 -1.12 2.81
N SER A 405 5.61 -2.19 3.40
CA SER A 405 6.34 -3.23 2.66
C SER A 405 5.65 -4.59 2.71
N ALA A 406 4.42 -4.64 3.22
CA ALA A 406 3.69 -5.86 3.51
C ALA A 406 3.11 -6.54 2.26
N ASN A 407 3.11 -5.90 1.09
CA ASN A 407 2.72 -6.53 -0.17
C ASN A 407 3.59 -7.75 -0.51
N VAL A 408 4.85 -7.76 -0.06
CA VAL A 408 5.78 -8.89 -0.17
C VAL A 408 5.36 -10.08 0.71
N PRO A 409 5.30 -9.97 2.05
CA PRO A 409 4.88 -11.08 2.90
C PRO A 409 3.42 -11.51 2.68
N LEU A 410 2.49 -10.60 2.37
CA LEU A 410 1.11 -10.98 2.02
C LEU A 410 1.04 -11.73 0.69
N GLY A 411 1.80 -11.28 -0.32
CA GLY A 411 1.91 -12.02 -1.57
C GLY A 411 2.52 -13.40 -1.38
N ALA A 412 3.52 -13.53 -0.50
CA ALA A 412 4.10 -14.81 -0.11
C ALA A 412 3.08 -15.75 0.56
N GLN A 413 1.95 -15.27 1.07
CA GLN A 413 0.86 -16.07 1.67
C GLN A 413 -0.30 -16.34 0.69
N THR A 414 -0.13 -15.96 -0.58
CA THR A 414 -1.17 -16.04 -1.61
C THR A 414 -0.69 -16.94 -2.74
N GLY A 415 -1.52 -17.90 -3.16
CA GLY A 415 -1.25 -18.73 -4.33
C GLY A 415 -1.29 -17.93 -5.64
N ALA A 416 -1.20 -18.64 -6.76
CA ALA A 416 -1.33 -18.03 -8.08
C ALA A 416 -2.73 -17.42 -8.23
N THR A 417 -2.85 -16.27 -8.92
CA THR A 417 -4.14 -15.60 -9.12
C THR A 417 -4.48 -15.42 -10.61
N PRO A 418 -5.78 -15.30 -10.95
CA PRO A 418 -6.26 -15.17 -12.34
C PRO A 418 -5.79 -13.93 -13.11
N ASP A 419 -4.92 -13.10 -12.55
CA ASP A 419 -4.22 -11.99 -13.22
C ASP A 419 -2.86 -12.43 -13.82
N ALA A 420 -2.57 -13.74 -13.82
CA ALA A 420 -1.29 -14.37 -14.18
C ALA A 420 -0.15 -14.09 -13.19
N ARG A 421 -0.45 -13.61 -11.98
CA ARG A 421 0.53 -13.56 -10.89
C ARG A 421 0.81 -14.98 -10.39
N LEU A 422 2.09 -15.35 -10.37
CA LEU A 422 2.53 -16.64 -9.86
C LEU A 422 2.38 -16.73 -8.33
N ALA A 423 2.28 -17.95 -7.83
CA ALA A 423 2.19 -18.24 -6.40
C ALA A 423 3.36 -17.59 -5.64
N HIS A 424 3.03 -17.02 -4.48
CA HIS A 424 3.97 -16.41 -3.54
C HIS A 424 4.74 -15.18 -4.03
N MET A 425 4.45 -14.69 -5.24
CA MET A 425 4.94 -13.40 -5.71
C MET A 425 4.21 -12.25 -4.98
N PRO A 426 4.89 -11.11 -4.70
CA PRO A 426 4.25 -9.98 -4.04
C PRO A 426 3.03 -9.49 -4.80
N VAL A 427 1.98 -9.13 -4.07
CA VAL A 427 0.81 -8.43 -4.63
C VAL A 427 1.18 -6.97 -4.97
N ALA A 428 0.30 -6.28 -5.69
CA ALA A 428 0.48 -4.88 -6.07
C ALA A 428 0.65 -3.97 -4.83
N ASP A 429 1.45 -2.92 -4.99
CA ASP A 429 1.76 -1.98 -3.92
C ASP A 429 0.77 -0.79 -3.92
N GLY A 430 -0.19 -0.84 -3.00
CA GLY A 430 -1.23 0.19 -2.84
C GLY A 430 -2.29 0.10 -3.92
N VAL A 431 -2.61 1.25 -4.52
CA VAL A 431 -3.50 1.36 -5.69
C VAL A 431 -2.74 1.40 -7.01
N SER A 432 -1.43 1.16 -6.99
CA SER A 432 -0.59 1.14 -8.20
C SER A 432 -0.98 -0.03 -9.11
N PRO A 433 -0.85 0.11 -10.44
CA PRO A 433 -0.90 -1.02 -11.36
C PRO A 433 0.09 -2.12 -10.99
N SER A 434 -0.22 -3.36 -11.34
CA SER A 434 0.70 -4.49 -11.15
C SER A 434 2.01 -4.24 -11.92
N ALA A 435 3.14 -4.51 -11.27
CA ALA A 435 4.46 -4.27 -11.87
C ALA A 435 4.61 -4.90 -13.27
N GLY A 436 5.01 -4.10 -14.25
CA GLY A 436 5.16 -4.48 -15.66
C GLY A 436 3.85 -4.54 -16.46
N ARG A 437 2.70 -4.17 -15.88
CA ARG A 437 1.39 -4.23 -16.55
C ARG A 437 0.91 -2.87 -17.07
N ASP A 438 1.38 -1.77 -16.51
CA ASP A 438 1.17 -0.38 -16.97
C ASP A 438 2.12 -0.01 -18.12
N THR A 439 1.74 -0.38 -19.34
CA THR A 439 2.57 -0.27 -20.56
C THR A 439 2.27 0.95 -21.43
N HIS A 440 1.22 1.72 -21.11
CA HIS A 440 0.78 2.90 -21.88
C HIS A 440 1.27 4.24 -21.30
N GLY A 441 2.33 4.20 -20.48
CA GLY A 441 2.98 5.37 -19.91
C GLY A 441 2.31 5.93 -18.65
N PRO A 442 2.94 6.93 -18.00
CA PRO A 442 2.54 7.39 -16.67
C PRO A 442 1.19 8.10 -16.66
N THR A 443 0.79 8.76 -17.76
CA THR A 443 -0.51 9.42 -17.87
C THR A 443 -1.65 8.42 -17.91
N ALA A 444 -1.53 7.33 -18.69
CA ALA A 444 -2.55 6.28 -18.75
C ALA A 444 -2.69 5.58 -17.39
N ALA A 445 -1.56 5.33 -16.71
CA ALA A 445 -1.58 4.80 -15.35
C ALA A 445 -2.29 5.75 -14.38
N CYS A 446 -2.05 7.07 -14.44
CA CYS A 446 -2.78 8.06 -13.66
C CYS A 446 -4.28 8.04 -13.94
N ASN A 447 -4.70 7.98 -15.21
CA ASN A 447 -6.11 7.95 -15.60
C ASN A 447 -6.81 6.71 -15.02
N SER A 448 -6.22 5.53 -15.17
CA SER A 448 -6.75 4.29 -14.57
C SER A 448 -6.87 4.38 -13.06
N VAL A 449 -5.81 4.81 -12.36
CA VAL A 449 -5.82 4.87 -10.89
C VAL A 449 -6.84 5.87 -10.38
N ALA A 450 -6.99 7.02 -11.05
CA ALA A 450 -7.96 8.05 -10.66
C ALA A 450 -9.43 7.61 -10.81
N LYS A 451 -9.71 6.53 -11.55
CA LYS A 451 -11.06 5.93 -11.62
C LYS A 451 -11.46 5.20 -10.34
N LEU A 452 -10.55 4.96 -9.40
CA LEU A 452 -10.90 4.48 -8.07
C LEU A 452 -11.63 5.55 -7.26
N ASP A 453 -12.43 5.14 -6.28
CA ASP A 453 -12.97 6.08 -5.29
C ASP A 453 -11.94 6.31 -4.20
N HIS A 454 -11.12 7.34 -4.35
CA HIS A 454 -10.15 7.70 -3.30
C HIS A 454 -10.84 8.36 -2.10
N GLY A 455 -11.96 9.06 -2.31
CA GLY A 455 -12.65 9.81 -1.27
C GLY A 455 -13.28 8.93 -0.19
N ILE A 456 -13.80 7.76 -0.57
CA ILE A 456 -14.32 6.76 0.38
C ILE A 456 -13.20 6.12 1.22
N ALA A 457 -12.02 5.92 0.65
CA ALA A 457 -10.84 5.39 1.35
C ALA A 457 -10.13 6.51 2.15
N SER A 458 -10.89 7.14 3.06
CA SER A 458 -10.49 8.33 3.82
C SER A 458 -9.34 8.11 4.82
N ASN A 459 -8.92 6.87 5.05
CA ASN A 459 -7.68 6.59 5.77
C ASN A 459 -6.42 6.67 4.88
N GLY A 460 -6.57 6.99 3.60
CA GLY A 460 -5.46 7.24 2.70
C GLY A 460 -5.28 6.16 1.64
N THR A 461 -4.91 6.57 0.42
CA THR A 461 -4.56 5.65 -0.69
C THR A 461 -3.15 5.93 -1.18
N LEU A 462 -2.43 4.92 -1.64
CA LEU A 462 -1.05 5.08 -2.10
C LEU A 462 -0.85 4.70 -3.57
N PHE A 463 -0.33 5.64 -4.36
CA PHE A 463 0.13 5.37 -5.73
C PHE A 463 1.64 5.59 -5.85
N ASN A 464 2.38 4.53 -6.16
CA ASN A 464 3.80 4.55 -6.48
C ASN A 464 4.01 4.68 -7.99
N GLN A 465 4.98 5.49 -8.40
CA GLN A 465 5.57 5.43 -9.74
C GLN A 465 7.10 5.41 -9.65
N LYS A 466 7.76 4.84 -10.65
CA LYS A 466 9.22 4.89 -10.77
C LYS A 466 9.60 5.48 -12.11
N PHE A 467 10.50 6.46 -12.11
CA PHE A 467 10.99 7.12 -13.31
C PHE A 467 12.48 6.84 -13.51
N HIS A 468 12.88 6.73 -14.77
CA HIS A 468 14.30 6.83 -15.11
C HIS A 468 14.81 8.26 -14.83
N PRO A 469 16.03 8.46 -14.31
CA PRO A 469 16.57 9.81 -14.02
C PRO A 469 16.54 10.80 -15.18
N SER A 470 16.62 10.32 -16.43
CA SER A 470 16.53 11.18 -17.62
C SER A 470 15.17 11.87 -17.77
N ALA A 471 14.08 11.29 -17.25
CA ALA A 471 12.74 11.86 -17.36
C ALA A 471 12.60 13.20 -16.61
N LEU A 472 13.33 13.37 -15.50
CA LEU A 472 13.30 14.59 -14.68
C LEU A 472 14.50 15.52 -14.96
N SER A 473 15.25 15.28 -16.04
CA SER A 473 16.44 16.08 -16.37
C SER A 473 16.06 17.50 -16.82
N GLY A 474 16.80 18.48 -16.31
CA GLY A 474 16.61 19.91 -16.61
C GLY A 474 15.27 20.47 -16.15
N THR A 475 15.05 21.77 -16.40
CA THR A 475 13.84 22.48 -15.98
C THR A 475 12.58 21.91 -16.64
N GLN A 476 12.66 21.51 -17.92
CA GLN A 476 11.53 20.92 -18.63
C GLN A 476 11.07 19.59 -18.03
N GLY A 477 12.01 18.74 -17.58
CA GLY A 477 11.67 17.49 -16.89
C GLY A 477 10.91 17.74 -15.60
N LEU A 478 11.35 18.71 -14.79
CA LEU A 478 10.63 19.11 -13.56
C LEU A 478 9.24 19.68 -13.85
N VAL A 479 9.08 20.49 -14.89
CA VAL A 479 7.77 21.05 -15.28
C VAL A 479 6.81 19.95 -15.74
N LYS A 480 7.27 19.01 -16.57
CA LYS A 480 6.45 17.85 -16.99
C LYS A 480 6.05 16.97 -15.81
N PHE A 481 6.97 16.76 -14.87
CA PHE A 481 6.72 16.00 -13.65
C PHE A 481 5.66 16.66 -12.76
N VAL A 482 5.76 17.97 -12.52
CA VAL A 482 4.73 18.72 -11.77
C VAL A 482 3.38 18.69 -12.50
N ALA A 483 3.38 18.78 -13.83
CA ALA A 483 2.16 18.68 -14.63
C ALA A 483 1.50 17.31 -14.52
N LEU A 484 2.27 16.21 -14.55
CA LEU A 484 1.76 14.85 -14.34
C LEU A 484 1.06 14.71 -12.98
N ILE A 485 1.70 15.20 -11.91
CA ILE A 485 1.12 15.20 -10.57
C ILE A 485 -0.21 15.94 -10.59
N ARG A 486 -0.23 17.21 -11.04
CA ARG A 486 -1.46 18.01 -11.09
C ARG A 486 -2.57 17.32 -11.88
N SER A 487 -2.26 16.76 -13.05
CA SER A 487 -3.24 16.02 -13.87
C SER A 487 -3.88 14.84 -13.14
N PHE A 488 -3.14 14.12 -12.30
CA PHE A 488 -3.71 13.04 -11.48
C PHE A 488 -4.58 13.59 -10.33
N LEU A 489 -4.10 14.65 -9.65
CA LEU A 489 -4.84 15.27 -8.55
C LEU A 489 -6.13 15.96 -9.03
N ASP A 490 -6.14 16.54 -10.23
CA ASP A 490 -7.32 17.15 -10.86
C ASP A 490 -8.41 16.10 -11.14
N GLN A 491 -8.01 14.86 -11.42
CA GLN A 491 -8.88 13.68 -11.55
C GLN A 491 -9.26 13.06 -10.20
N LYS A 492 -9.00 13.76 -9.08
CA LYS A 492 -9.32 13.31 -7.70
C LYS A 492 -8.49 12.12 -7.21
N GLY A 493 -7.33 11.89 -7.81
CA GLY A 493 -6.28 11.09 -7.20
C GLY A 493 -5.82 11.71 -5.87
N MET A 494 -5.62 10.90 -4.83
CA MET A 494 -5.33 11.42 -3.48
C MET A 494 -3.85 11.66 -3.19
N HIS A 495 -2.98 10.76 -3.63
CA HIS A 495 -1.57 10.82 -3.29
C HIS A 495 -0.69 10.13 -4.34
N MET A 496 0.49 10.70 -4.58
CA MET A 496 1.55 10.11 -5.41
C MET A 496 2.92 10.24 -4.76
N GLN A 497 3.78 9.28 -5.04
CA GLN A 497 5.19 9.28 -4.64
C GLN A 497 6.05 8.52 -5.65
N PHE A 498 7.35 8.82 -5.66
CA PHE A 498 8.19 8.49 -6.79
C PHE A 498 9.53 7.88 -6.38
N ASN A 499 9.97 6.84 -7.11
CA ASN A 499 11.39 6.53 -7.23
C ASN A 499 11.94 7.23 -8.48
N VAL A 500 13.16 7.77 -8.40
CA VAL A 500 13.89 8.32 -9.55
C VAL A 500 15.28 7.67 -9.57
N VAL A 501 15.35 6.48 -10.16
CA VAL A 501 16.54 5.62 -10.13
C VAL A 501 16.45 4.61 -11.28
N SER A 502 17.56 4.29 -11.92
CA SER A 502 17.57 3.28 -12.98
C SER A 502 17.57 1.87 -12.40
N ARG A 503 16.98 0.93 -13.14
CA ARG A 503 17.07 -0.50 -12.83
C ARG A 503 18.53 -0.97 -12.60
N ASP A 504 19.44 -0.53 -13.45
CA ASP A 504 20.86 -0.94 -13.39
C ASP A 504 21.53 -0.51 -12.10
N THR A 505 21.25 0.71 -11.60
CA THR A 505 21.77 1.17 -10.31
C THR A 505 21.32 0.26 -9.17
N LEU A 506 20.05 -0.16 -9.15
CA LEU A 506 19.53 -1.04 -8.10
C LEU A 506 20.14 -2.44 -8.18
N ILE A 507 20.29 -3.01 -9.38
CA ILE A 507 20.94 -4.31 -9.58
C ILE A 507 22.41 -4.25 -9.15
N GLU A 508 23.10 -3.17 -9.47
CA GLU A 508 24.49 -2.97 -9.06
C GLU A 508 24.61 -2.81 -7.54
N ALA A 509 23.67 -2.11 -6.91
CA ALA A 509 23.60 -2.00 -5.45
C ALA A 509 23.32 -3.34 -4.75
N GLN A 510 22.64 -4.29 -5.40
CA GLN A 510 22.51 -5.66 -4.89
C GLN A 510 23.82 -6.44 -4.98
N LYS A 511 24.63 -6.21 -6.02
CA LYS A 511 25.90 -6.92 -6.24
C LYS A 511 27.04 -6.38 -5.35
N ASN A 512 27.09 -5.05 -5.18
CA ASN A 512 28.17 -4.35 -4.50
C ASN A 512 27.61 -3.39 -3.43
N PRO A 513 26.87 -3.89 -2.41
CA PRO A 513 26.14 -3.06 -1.45
C PRO A 513 27.04 -2.09 -0.67
N GLU A 514 28.31 -2.40 -0.48
CA GLU A 514 29.29 -1.53 0.19
C GLU A 514 29.53 -0.21 -0.54
N LYS A 515 29.31 -0.16 -1.86
CA LYS A 515 29.41 1.07 -2.67
C LYS A 515 28.14 1.93 -2.61
N PHE A 516 27.03 1.37 -2.13
CA PHE A 516 25.71 2.00 -2.14
C PHE A 516 25.09 2.11 -0.74
N LYS A 517 25.92 2.23 0.32
CA LYS A 517 25.48 2.34 1.72
C LYS A 517 24.51 3.50 1.98
N HIS A 518 24.58 4.56 1.17
CA HIS A 518 23.76 5.76 1.29
C HIS A 518 22.67 5.84 0.21
N LEU A 519 22.48 4.79 -0.60
CA LEU A 519 21.43 4.77 -1.61
C LEU A 519 20.08 4.66 -0.90
N VAL A 520 19.29 5.73 -0.97
CA VAL A 520 17.91 5.77 -0.50
C VAL A 520 16.98 5.41 -1.65
N VAL A 521 15.94 4.62 -1.37
CA VAL A 521 14.84 4.32 -2.29
C VAL A 521 13.50 4.57 -1.63
N ARG A 522 12.48 4.85 -2.45
CA ARG A 522 11.09 4.91 -2.00
C ARG A 522 10.51 3.50 -1.91
N VAL A 523 9.97 3.11 -0.75
CA VAL A 523 9.31 1.81 -0.54
C VAL A 523 7.80 1.95 -0.82
N ALA A 524 6.99 2.31 0.16
CA ALA A 524 5.60 2.76 -0.04
C ALA A 524 5.17 3.58 1.19
N GLY A 525 4.98 4.89 1.05
CA GLY A 525 4.66 5.81 2.16
C GLY A 525 5.88 6.32 2.90
N TYR A 526 7.06 5.71 2.70
CA TYR A 526 8.32 6.08 3.32
C TYR A 526 9.50 5.72 2.41
N SER A 527 10.67 6.30 2.70
CA SER A 527 11.94 5.97 2.07
C SER A 527 12.82 5.15 3.02
N ALA A 528 13.77 4.39 2.47
CA ALA A 528 14.70 3.57 3.26
C ALA A 528 16.05 3.43 2.56
N LEU A 529 17.10 3.07 3.31
CA LEU A 529 18.39 2.71 2.74
C LEU A 529 18.28 1.35 2.03
N PHE A 530 18.53 1.31 0.72
CA PHE A 530 18.28 0.13 -0.12
C PHE A 530 19.00 -1.13 0.37
N THR A 531 20.26 -0.98 0.79
CA THR A 531 21.10 -2.08 1.27
C THR A 531 20.73 -2.59 2.66
N THR A 532 19.77 -1.95 3.34
CA THR A 532 19.19 -2.43 4.60
C THR A 532 17.92 -3.26 4.39
N LEU A 533 17.41 -3.31 3.16
CA LEU A 533 16.22 -4.08 2.79
C LEU A 533 16.58 -5.54 2.48
N SER A 534 15.65 -6.45 2.73
CA SER A 534 15.79 -7.85 2.35
C SER A 534 15.84 -8.01 0.82
N ARG A 535 16.42 -9.12 0.35
CA ARG A 535 16.51 -9.42 -1.08
C ARG A 535 15.15 -9.41 -1.77
N SER A 536 14.14 -10.02 -1.15
CA SER A 536 12.78 -10.09 -1.69
C SER A 536 12.13 -8.72 -1.87
N LEU A 537 12.34 -7.80 -0.92
CA LEU A 537 11.83 -6.44 -1.02
C LEU A 537 12.61 -5.60 -2.04
N GLN A 538 13.93 -5.77 -2.11
CA GLN A 538 14.74 -5.14 -3.16
C GLN A 538 14.28 -5.58 -4.56
N ASP A 539 14.04 -6.88 -4.75
CA ASP A 539 13.56 -7.43 -6.01
C ASP A 539 12.15 -6.91 -6.37
N ASP A 540 11.27 -6.69 -5.38
CA ASP A 540 9.97 -6.03 -5.57
C ASP A 540 10.11 -4.58 -6.07
N ILE A 541 11.03 -3.80 -5.51
CA ILE A 541 11.27 -2.41 -5.96
C ILE A 541 11.89 -2.38 -7.36
N ILE A 542 12.82 -3.30 -7.65
CA ILE A 542 13.48 -3.43 -8.95
C ILE A 542 12.48 -3.74 -10.06
N ARG A 543 11.52 -4.66 -9.81
CA ARG A 543 10.56 -5.09 -10.83
C ARG A 543 9.47 -4.07 -11.15
N ARG A 544 9.21 -3.09 -10.28
CA ARG A 544 8.24 -2.00 -10.56
C ARG A 544 8.55 -1.33 -11.91
N THR A 545 7.50 -0.94 -12.61
CA THR A 545 7.58 -0.36 -13.94
C THR A 545 8.40 0.93 -13.94
N GLU A 546 9.32 1.05 -14.88
CA GLU A 546 10.13 2.26 -15.08
C GLU A 546 9.47 3.12 -16.18
N GLN A 547 9.03 4.32 -15.80
CA GLN A 547 8.29 5.25 -16.64
C GLN A 547 9.22 6.33 -17.25
N GLY A 548 8.78 6.91 -18.36
CA GLY A 548 9.39 8.04 -19.06
C GLY A 548 8.33 8.98 -19.66
N PHE A 549 8.76 10.14 -20.16
CA PHE A 549 7.90 11.14 -20.83
C PHE A 549 8.03 11.12 -22.35
#